data_AF-A0A2U1BI00-F1
#
_entry.id   AF-A0A2U1BI00-F1
#
_cell.length_a   1.000
_cell.length_b   1.000
_cell.length_c   1.000
_cell.angle_alpha   90.00
_cell.angle_beta   90.00
_cell.angle_gamma   90.00
#
_symmetry.space_group_name_H-M   'P 1'
#
loop_
_entity.id
_entity.type
_entity.pdbx_description
1 polymer ?
#
loop_
_entity_poly.entity_id
_entity_poly.type
_entity_poly.pdbx_seq_one_letter_code
_entity_poly.pdbx_strand_id
1 'polypeptide(L)' 'MLNGMLWIVRSGAQWRELPETYGPWQSIYARFAKWRDDGTLEAVFHTLSADADMENLSMDSTCVKVHESANGGEKNGG' A
#
# COMPACT_ATOMS: atom_id res chain seq x y z
N MET A 1 -14.07 3.47 -7.08
CA MET A 1 -13.02 2.86 -7.92
C MET A 1 -11.72 3.68 -7.93
N LEU A 2 -11.63 4.82 -8.64
CA LEU A 2 -10.39 5.61 -8.70
C LEU A 2 -9.98 6.20 -7.33
N ASN A 3 -10.96 6.73 -6.57
CA ASN A 3 -10.72 7.21 -5.21
C ASN A 3 -10.12 6.14 -4.28
N GLY A 4 -10.53 4.87 -4.42
CA GLY A 4 -9.97 3.77 -3.64
C GLY A 4 -8.54 3.41 -4.08
N MET A 5 -8.23 3.51 -5.37
CA MET A 5 -6.86 3.36 -5.88
C MET A 5 -5.96 4.48 -5.36
N LEU A 6 -6.41 5.73 -5.42
CA LEU A 6 -5.67 6.89 -4.89
C LEU A 6 -5.46 6.78 -3.37
N TRP A 7 -6.46 6.32 -2.62
CA TRP A 7 -6.34 6.11 -1.18
C TRP A 7 -5.27 5.06 -0.85
N ILE A 8 -5.22 3.94 -1.58
CA ILE A 8 -4.19 2.91 -1.40
C ILE A 8 -2.80 3.43 -1.76
N VAL A 9 -2.67 4.15 -2.89
CA VAL A 9 -1.40 4.75 -3.32
C VAL A 9 -0.91 5.80 -2.33
N ARG A 10 -1.82 6.61 -1.77
CA ARG A 10 -1.51 7.67 -0.80
C ARG A 10 -1.17 7.14 0.58
N SER A 11 -1.90 6.11 1.05
CA SER A 11 -1.78 5.57 2.41
C SER A 11 -0.75 4.45 2.53
N GLY A 12 -0.42 3.78 1.41
CA GLY A 12 0.44 2.58 1.41
C GLY A 12 -0.20 1.36 2.10
N ALA A 13 -1.48 1.46 2.48
CA ALA A 13 -2.20 0.41 3.19
C ALA A 13 -2.44 -0.82 2.30
N GLN A 14 -2.70 -1.97 2.93
CA GLN A 14 -3.00 -3.19 2.18
C GLN A 14 -4.35 -3.05 1.47
N TRP A 15 -4.50 -3.67 0.29
CA TRP A 15 -5.76 -3.66 -0.47
C TRP A 15 -6.98 -4.15 0.33
N ARG A 16 -6.75 -5.03 1.31
CA ARG A 16 -7.80 -5.57 2.20
C ARG A 16 -8.28 -4.58 3.24
N GLU A 17 -7.52 -3.53 3.51
CA GLU A 17 -7.85 -2.45 4.45
C GLU A 17 -8.61 -1.32 3.77
N LEU A 18 -8.89 -1.45 2.46
CA LEU A 18 -9.66 -0.46 1.74
C LEU A 18 -11.06 -0.32 2.36
N PRO A 19 -11.47 0.90 2.77
CA PRO A 19 -12.80 1.12 3.27
C PRO A 19 -13.86 0.71 2.25
N GLU A 20 -14.89 -0.01 2.72
CA GLU A 20 -16.02 -0.47 1.90
C GLU A 20 -16.74 0.67 1.16
N THR A 21 -16.64 1.90 1.67
CA THR A 21 -17.17 3.12 1.03
C THR A 21 -16.60 3.36 -0.38
N TYR A 22 -15.41 2.83 -0.69
CA TYR A 22 -14.78 2.96 -2.01
C TYR A 22 -15.18 1.84 -2.99
N GLY A 23 -15.89 0.83 -2.49
CA GLY A 23 -16.33 -0.36 -3.22
C GLY A 23 -15.39 -1.56 -3.04
N PRO A 24 -15.67 -2.68 -3.74
CA PRO A 24 -14.93 -3.92 -3.59
C PRO A 24 -13.47 -3.76 -4.05
N TRP A 25 -12.53 -4.03 -3.14
CA TRP A 25 -11.10 -3.88 -3.39
C TRP A 25 -10.61 -4.78 -4.53
N GLN A 26 -11.23 -5.94 -4.79
CA GLN A 26 -10.83 -6.83 -5.88
C GLN A 26 -10.98 -6.15 -7.25
N SER A 27 -12.09 -5.43 -7.46
CA SER A 27 -12.36 -4.72 -8.71
C SER A 27 -11.37 -3.57 -8.92
N ILE A 28 -10.99 -2.91 -7.84
CA ILE A 28 -10.03 -1.80 -7.86
C ILE A 28 -8.63 -2.33 -8.14
N TYR A 29 -8.24 -3.43 -7.48
CA TYR A 29 -6.98 -4.13 -7.73
C TYR A 29 -6.89 -4.65 -9.16
N ALA A 30 -7.95 -5.25 -9.71
CA ALA A 30 -7.95 -5.75 -11.09
C ALA A 30 -7.69 -4.63 -12.10
N ARG A 31 -8.26 -3.44 -11.86
CA ARG A 31 -7.98 -2.25 -12.67
C ARG A 31 -6.57 -1.72 -12.46
N PHE A 32 -6.11 -1.68 -11.22
CA PHE A 32 -4.75 -1.29 -10.87
C PHE A 32 -3.73 -2.15 -11.62
N ALA A 33 -3.89 -3.47 -11.56
CA ALA A 33 -3.04 -4.42 -12.27
C ALA A 33 -3.06 -4.12 -13.77
N LYS A 34 -4.23 -3.98 -14.38
CA LYS A 34 -4.33 -3.64 -15.81
C LYS A 34 -3.58 -2.34 -16.16
N TRP A 35 -3.69 -1.30 -15.35
CA TRP A 35 -3.01 -0.02 -15.59
C TRP A 35 -1.52 -0.06 -15.35
N ARG A 36 -1.06 -0.89 -14.41
CA ARG A 36 0.36 -1.19 -14.21
C ARG A 36 0.92 -1.88 -15.45
N ASP A 37 0.25 -2.92 -15.93
CA ASP A 37 0.69 -3.70 -17.10
C ASP A 37 0.66 -2.87 -18.40
N ASP A 38 -0.27 -1.92 -18.53
CA ASP A 38 -0.42 -1.04 -19.71
C ASP A 38 0.38 0.28 -19.58
N GLY A 39 1.20 0.44 -18.54
CA GLY A 39 2.00 1.66 -18.30
C GLY A 39 1.19 2.93 -17.97
N THR A 40 -0.15 2.85 -17.97
CA THR A 40 -1.05 3.95 -17.61
C THR A 40 -0.77 4.45 -16.19
N LEU A 41 -0.45 3.53 -15.28
CA LEU A 41 -0.12 3.89 -13.91
C LEU A 41 1.12 4.79 -13.88
N GLU A 42 2.14 4.47 -14.67
CA GLU A 42 3.39 5.23 -14.76
C GLU A 42 3.15 6.66 -15.30
N ALA A 43 2.32 6.79 -16.34
CA ALA A 43 1.93 8.08 -16.89
C ALA A 43 1.16 8.94 -15.88
N VAL A 44 0.26 8.33 -15.10
CA VAL A 44 -0.48 8.99 -14.03
C VAL A 44 0.46 9.42 -12.90
N PHE A 45 1.38 8.55 -12.46
CA PHE A 45 2.38 8.89 -11.44
C PHE A 45 3.33 10.00 -11.89
N HIS A 46 3.76 10.00 -13.14
CA HIS A 46 4.61 11.06 -13.68
C HIS A 46 3.88 12.41 -13.68
N THR A 47 2.61 12.42 -14.08
CA THR A 47 1.77 13.64 -14.07
C THR A 47 1.49 14.10 -12.64
N LEU A 48 1.17 13.19 -11.74
CA LEU A 48 0.88 13.51 -10.34
C LEU A 48 2.15 13.84 -9.55
N SER A 49 3.32 13.29 -9.87
CA SER A 49 4.59 13.64 -9.19
C SER A 49 5.08 15.04 -9.57
N ALA A 50 4.63 15.57 -10.71
CA ALA A 50 4.90 16.95 -11.08
C ALA A 50 4.05 17.96 -10.28
N ASP A 51 2.90 17.53 -9.75
CA ASP A 51 1.96 18.34 -8.95
C ASP A 51 1.98 18.01 -7.45
N ALA A 52 2.47 16.81 -7.10
CA ALA A 52 2.76 16.38 -5.74
C ALA A 52 4.05 17.07 -5.29
N ASP A 53 3.90 18.34 -4.97
CA ASP A 53 4.82 19.07 -4.13
C ASP A 53 5.30 18.16 -2.98
N MET A 54 6.59 18.27 -2.71
CA MET A 54 7.42 17.49 -1.79
C MET A 54 6.98 17.56 -0.32
N GLU A 55 5.72 17.92 -0.04
CA GLU A 55 5.11 18.13 1.27
C GLU A 55 4.61 16.84 1.94
N ASN A 56 4.52 15.72 1.22
CA ASN A 56 4.08 14.43 1.79
C ASN A 56 5.23 13.44 2.08
N LEU A 57 6.49 13.82 1.84
CA LEU A 57 7.64 12.99 2.20
C LEU A 57 7.95 12.98 3.71
N SER A 58 7.15 13.68 4.54
CA SER A 58 7.42 13.83 5.98
C SER A 58 6.29 13.41 6.95
N MET A 59 5.32 12.61 6.52
CA MET A 59 4.31 11.95 7.38
C MET A 59 4.11 10.54 6.82
N ASP A 60 4.52 9.40 7.37
CA ASP A 60 4.74 8.98 8.74
C ASP A 60 5.69 7.75 8.67
N SER A 61 6.91 7.85 9.21
CA SER A 61 7.76 6.67 9.45
C SER A 61 7.17 5.86 10.62
N THR A 62 6.01 5.25 10.44
CA THR A 62 5.65 4.09 11.24
C THR A 62 6.22 2.87 10.54
N CYS A 63 7.54 2.72 10.62
CA CYS A 63 8.15 1.40 10.51
C CYS A 63 7.52 0.56 11.63
N VAL A 64 6.51 -0.25 11.29
CA VAL A 64 6.04 -1.31 12.17
C VAL A 64 7.26 -2.17 12.49
N LYS A 65 7.81 -2.01 13.70
CA LYS A 65 8.73 -2.99 14.27
C LYS A 65 7.91 -4.24 14.51
N VAL A 66 7.98 -5.19 13.59
CA VAL A 66 7.49 -6.55 13.88
C VAL A 66 8.37 -7.09 15.00
N HIS A 67 7.71 -7.38 16.11
CA HIS A 67 8.27 -8.01 17.29
C HIS A 67 8.78 -9.41 16.90
N GLU A 68 10.09 -9.64 17.00
CA GLU A 68 10.64 -11.00 17.01
C GLU A 68 10.13 -11.69 18.28
N SER A 69 9.21 -12.62 18.11
CA SER A 69 8.89 -13.60 19.15
C SER A 69 8.78 -14.95 18.48
N ALA A 70 9.92 -15.64 18.40
CA ALA A 70 9.96 -17.08 18.23
C ALA A 70 10.32 -17.69 19.60
N ASN A 71 9.29 -17.87 20.43
CA ASN A 71 9.38 -18.74 21.59
C ASN A 71 9.38 -20.20 21.10
N GLY A 72 10.50 -20.90 21.28
CA GLY A 72 10.63 -22.28 20.84
C GLY A 72 11.68 -23.08 21.62
N GLY A 73 11.29 -23.56 22.79
CA GLY A 73 11.64 -24.91 23.26
C GLY A 73 12.96 -25.10 24.02
N GLU A 74 12.83 -25.21 25.34
CA GLU A 74 13.77 -25.89 26.24
C GLU A 74 14.14 -27.30 25.74
N LYS A 75 15.41 -27.68 25.91
CA LYS A 75 15.78 -29.06 26.27
C LYS A 75 17.12 -29.10 27.02
N ASN A 76 17.01 -29.42 28.31
CA ASN A 76 18.08 -29.79 29.23
C ASN A 76 18.89 -30.98 28.70
N GLY A 77 20.21 -30.98 28.93
CA GLY A 77 21.05 -32.15 28.74
C GLY A 77 22.54 -31.87 28.97
N GLY A 78 23.02 -32.11 30.18
CA GLY A 78 24.44 -32.07 30.58
C GLY A 78 24.62 -31.86 32.06
#